data_AF-A0AAE3GUP4-F1
#
_entry.id   AF-A0AAE3GUP4-F1
#
_cell.length_a   1.000
_cell.length_b   1.000
_cell.length_c   1.000
_cell.angle_alpha   90.00
_cell.angle_beta   90.00
_cell.angle_gamma   90.00
#
_symmetry.space_group_name_H-M   'P 1'
#
loop_
_entity.id
_entity.type
_entity.pdbx_description
1 polymer ?
#
loop_
_entity_poly.entity_id
_entity_poly.type
_entity_poly.pdbx_seq_one_letter_code
_entity_poly.pdbx_strand_id
1 'polypeptide(L)' 'MTTKSMVLLGQKTVRLTLSTPVQATLYTSLCALILWTVYFTTYPPAHNQLHSLRHHTLTVSCH' A
#
# COMPACT_ATOMS: atom_id res chain seq x y z
N MET A 1 -40.76 -2.28 -4.18
CA MET A 1 -39.97 -1.43 -5.10
C MET A 1 -38.51 -1.22 -4.67
N THR A 2 -38.13 -1.60 -3.44
CA THR A 2 -36.80 -1.41 -2.83
C THR A 2 -35.71 -2.39 -3.32
N THR A 3 -36.05 -3.62 -3.66
CA THR A 3 -35.10 -4.64 -4.12
C THR A 3 -34.44 -4.30 -5.46
N LYS A 4 -35.18 -3.69 -6.41
CA LYS A 4 -34.62 -3.24 -7.69
C LYS A 4 -33.60 -2.11 -7.53
N SER A 5 -33.80 -1.22 -6.56
CA SER A 5 -32.89 -0.12 -6.26
C SER A 5 -31.53 -0.63 -5.74
N MET A 6 -31.54 -1.63 -4.85
CA MET A 6 -30.30 -2.23 -4.33
C MET A 6 -29.48 -2.96 -5.41
N VAL A 7 -30.14 -3.70 -6.31
CA VAL A 7 -29.47 -4.39 -7.43
C VAL A 7 -28.82 -3.39 -8.39
N LEU A 8 -29.50 -2.28 -8.68
CA LEU A 8 -29.02 -1.25 -9.60
C LEU A 8 -27.83 -0.47 -8.99
N LEU A 9 -27.83 -0.27 -7.68
CA LEU A 9 -26.70 0.29 -6.94
C LEU A 9 -25.50 -0.66 -6.96
N GLY A 10 -25.71 -1.95 -6.70
CA GLY A 10 -24.64 -2.97 -6.72
C GLY A 10 -23.98 -3.13 -8.10
N GLN A 11 -24.76 -3.14 -9.18
CA GLN A 11 -24.22 -3.20 -10.55
C GLN A 11 -23.40 -1.96 -10.91
N LYS A 12 -23.81 -0.78 -10.43
CA LYS A 12 -23.03 0.45 -10.63
C LYS A 12 -21.70 0.39 -9.89
N THR A 13 -21.66 -0.17 -8.67
CA THR A 13 -20.43 -0.37 -7.92
C THR A 13 -19.50 -1.35 -8.63
N VAL A 14 -19.99 -2.49 -9.11
CA VAL A 14 -19.18 -3.48 -9.85
C VAL A 14 -18.51 -2.88 -11.11
N ARG A 15 -19.12 -1.90 -11.77
CA ARG A 15 -18.50 -1.18 -12.90
C ARG A 15 -17.43 -0.16 -12.49
N LEU A 16 -17.46 0.30 -11.24
CA LEU A 16 -16.50 1.27 -10.70
C LEU A 16 -15.36 0.59 -9.94
N THR A 17 -15.58 -0.60 -9.38
CA THR A 17 -14.53 -1.36 -8.71
C THR A 17 -13.61 -2.01 -9.74
N LEU A 18 -12.31 -1.94 -9.46
CA LEU A 18 -11.32 -2.74 -10.17
C LEU A 18 -11.60 -4.23 -9.99
N SER A 19 -11.16 -5.04 -10.95
CA SER A 19 -11.18 -6.48 -10.76
C SER A 19 -10.30 -6.85 -9.56
N THR A 20 -10.69 -7.91 -8.85
CA THR A 20 -9.96 -8.40 -7.67
C THR A 20 -8.46 -8.61 -7.90
N PRO A 21 -7.97 -9.16 -9.05
CA PRO A 21 -6.52 -9.25 -9.26
C PRO A 21 -5.85 -7.88 -9.36
N VAL A 22 -6.47 -6.89 -10.01
CA VAL A 22 -5.86 -5.56 -10.14
C VAL A 22 -5.84 -4.84 -8.79
N GLN A 23 -6.88 -4.99 -7.98
CA GLN A 23 -6.91 -4.47 -6.62
C GLN A 23 -5.82 -5.11 -5.75
N ALA A 24 -5.63 -6.44 -5.84
CA ALA A 24 -4.59 -7.15 -5.11
C ALA A 24 -3.18 -6.71 -5.53
N THR A 25 -2.94 -6.55 -6.84
CA THR A 25 -1.68 -6.05 -7.38
C THR A 25 -1.39 -4.63 -6.90
N LEU A 26 -2.37 -3.72 -6.98
CA LEU A 26 -2.21 -2.33 -6.49
C LEU A 26 -1.86 -2.30 -5.01
N TYR A 27 -2.57 -3.08 -4.19
CA TYR A 27 -2.33 -3.13 -2.76
C TYR A 27 -0.93 -3.69 -2.44
N THR A 28 -0.54 -4.78 -3.09
CA THR A 28 0.77 -5.41 -2.89
C THR A 28 1.91 -4.48 -3.33
N SER A 29 1.77 -3.83 -4.49
CA SER A 29 2.72 -2.84 -4.99
C SER A 29 2.85 -1.65 -4.05
N LEU A 30 1.73 -1.16 -3.50
CA LEU A 30 1.74 -0.08 -2.52
C LEU A 30 2.47 -0.49 -1.24
N CYS A 31 2.20 -1.69 -0.71
CA CYS A 31 2.92 -2.22 0.44
C CYS A 31 4.43 -2.34 0.16
N ALA A 32 4.80 -2.87 -1.00
CA ALA A 32 6.21 -2.98 -1.39
C ALA A 32 6.89 -1.61 -1.48
N LEU A 33 6.20 -0.61 -2.05
CA LEU A 33 6.71 0.76 -2.14
C LEU A 33 6.90 1.39 -0.76
N ILE A 34 5.93 1.25 0.14
CA ILE A 34 6.02 1.76 1.51
C ILE A 34 7.20 1.12 2.25
N LEU A 35 7.32 -0.21 2.19
CA LEU A 35 8.43 -0.92 2.83
C LEU A 35 9.77 -0.47 2.24
N TRP A 36 9.86 -0.36 0.92
CA TRP A 36 11.05 0.15 0.26
C TRP A 36 11.40 1.57 0.75
N THR A 37 10.41 2.46 0.83
CA THR A 37 10.61 3.82 1.31
C THR A 37 11.10 3.85 2.75
N VAL A 38 10.48 3.05 3.63
CA VAL A 38 10.85 2.95 5.04
C VAL A 38 12.28 2.44 5.22
N TYR A 39 12.73 1.47 4.42
CA TYR A 39 14.05 0.85 4.59
C TYR A 39 15.17 1.53 3.81
N PHE A 40 14.91 2.04 2.60
CA PHE A 40 15.98 2.41 1.66
C PHE A 40 16.04 3.89 1.28
N THR A 41 15.15 4.75 1.80
CA THR A 41 15.28 6.20 1.55
C THR A 41 16.42 6.83 2.33
N THR A 42 17.16 7.71 1.67
CA THR A 42 18.24 8.50 2.25
C THR A 42 17.70 9.74 2.94
N TYR A 43 17.33 9.62 4.21
CA TYR A 43 17.05 10.75 5.09
C TYR A 43 18.22 10.97 6.05
N PRO A 44 18.63 12.24 6.32
CA PRO A 44 19.66 12.55 7.31
C PRO A 44 19.33 11.91 8.66
N PRO A 45 20.30 11.27 9.35
CA PRO A 45 20.06 10.54 10.60
C PRO A 45 19.38 11.39 11.69
N ALA A 46 19.70 12.68 11.76
CA ALA A 46 19.13 13.63 12.71
C ALA A 46 17.61 13.85 12.57
N HIS A 47 17.02 13.48 11.43
CA HIS A 47 15.59 13.62 11.15
C HIS A 47 14.90 12.27 10.87
N ASN A 48 15.59 11.15 11.11
CA ASN A 48 15.13 9.85 10.68
C ASN A 48 14.81 8.93 11.87
N GLN A 49 13.54 8.96 12.31
CA GLN A 49 13.03 8.05 13.36
C GLN A 49 13.14 6.56 12.98
N LEU A 50 13.27 6.25 11.69
CA LEU A 50 13.38 4.89 11.17
C LEU A 50 14.82 4.40 11.09
N HIS A 51 15.81 5.23 11.45
CA HIS A 51 17.22 4.87 11.40
C HIS A 51 17.56 3.69 12.32
N SER A 52 17.03 3.67 13.55
CA SER A 52 17.22 2.55 14.48
C SER A 52 16.61 1.25 13.95
N LEU A 53 15.43 1.32 13.33
CA LEU A 53 14.79 0.15 12.70
C LEU A 53 15.68 -0.46 11.61
N ARG A 54 16.28 0.37 10.76
CA ARG A 54 17.14 -0.10 9.67
C ARG A 54 18.42 -0.76 10.20
N HIS A 55 19.01 -0.23 11.27
CA HIS A 55 20.16 -0.87 11.94
C HIS A 55 19.87 -2.28 12.46
N HIS A 56 18.62 -2.56 12.83
CA HIS A 56 18.20 -3.88 13.30
C HIS A 56 17.75 -4.80 12.17
N THR A 57 17.70 -4.31 10.94
CA THR A 57 17.24 -5.07 9.78
C THR A 57 18.44 -5.53 8.97
N LEU A 58 18.68 -6.84 9.02
CA LEU A 58 19.75 -7.47 8.25
C LEU A 58 19.63 -7.08 6.76
N THR A 59 20.76 -6.78 6.11
CA THR A 59 20.89 -6.36 4.68
C THR A 59 20.51 -4.91 4.34
N VAL A 60 20.03 -4.10 5.28
CA VAL A 60 19.72 -2.67 5.03
C VAL A 60 20.92 -1.80 5.44
N SER A 61 21.71 -1.33 4.48
CA SER A 61 22.83 -0.41 4.73
C SER A 61 22.34 1.01 5.06
N CYS A 62 22.92 1.66 6.07
CA CYS A 62 22.51 3.00 6.52
C CYS A 62 23.64 4.02 6.70
N HIS A 63 24.88 3.56 6.69
CA HIS A 63 26.16 4.28 6.57
C HIS A 63 27.27 3.25 6.51
#